data_AF-A0A383E846-F1
#
_entry.id   AF-A0A383E846-F1
#
_cell.length_a   1.000
_cell.length_b   1.000
_cell.length_c   1.000
_cell.angle_alpha   90.00
_cell.angle_beta   90.00
_cell.angle_gamma   90.00
#
_symmetry.space_group_name_H-M   'P 1'
#
loop_
_entity.id
_entity.type
_entity.pdbx_description
1 polymer ?
#
loop_
_entity_poly.entity_id
_entity_poly.type
_entity_poly.pdbx_seq_one_letter_code
_entity_poly.pdbx_strand_id
1 'polypeptide(L)'
;MEYLKKAHKTAETNTQEAQKVVNEMLTNIEKEGEQAVRDYAAKLDNWTGDILLSDDEIEKITAEVPQNVKDDIDFACQQVYDF
;
A
#
# COMPACT_ATOMS: atom_id res chain seq x y z
N MET A 1 19.71 -33.97 -19.83
CA MET A 1 19.77 -33.27 -18.53
C MET A 1 18.45 -33.50 -17.81
N GLU A 2 18.48 -34.11 -16.63
CA GLU A 2 17.28 -34.44 -15.86
C GLU A 2 17.22 -33.50 -14.63
N TYR A 3 16.16 -32.70 -14.52
CA TYR A 3 16.02 -31.67 -13.49
C TYR A 3 15.23 -32.21 -12.29
N LEU A 4 15.82 -32.16 -11.08
CA LEU A 4 15.22 -32.65 -9.83
C LEU A 4 14.36 -31.61 -9.09
N LYS A 5 14.50 -30.31 -9.40
CA LYS A 5 13.69 -29.24 -8.80
C LYS A 5 12.91 -28.53 -9.90
N LYS A 6 11.59 -28.74 -9.91
CA LYS A 6 10.65 -28.05 -10.80
C LYS A 6 9.89 -27.02 -9.97
N ALA A 7 9.80 -25.78 -10.47
CA ALA A 7 8.91 -24.78 -9.88
C ALA A 7 7.46 -25.22 -10.15
N HIS A 8 6.66 -25.39 -9.08
CA HIS A 8 5.28 -25.86 -9.20
C HIS A 8 4.32 -24.73 -9.64
N LYS A 9 4.71 -23.47 -9.49
CA LYS A 9 3.92 -22.30 -9.89
C LYS A 9 4.60 -21.57 -11.04
N THR A 10 3.83 -21.17 -12.04
CA THR A 10 4.27 -20.30 -13.14
C THR A 10 3.83 -18.86 -12.87
N ALA A 11 4.41 -17.89 -13.56
CA ALA A 11 3.98 -16.49 -13.49
C ALA A 11 2.49 -16.33 -13.85
N GLU A 12 1.99 -17.13 -14.78
CA GLU A 12 0.58 -17.16 -15.19
C GLU A 12 -0.34 -17.65 -14.07
N THR A 13 0.02 -18.74 -13.39
CA THR A 13 -0.78 -19.26 -12.25
C THR A 13 -0.80 -18.28 -11.08
N ASN A 14 0.33 -17.62 -10.78
CA ASN A 14 0.39 -16.58 -9.76
C ASN A 14 -0.50 -15.37 -10.10
N THR A 15 -0.57 -15.00 -11.38
CA THR A 15 -1.42 -13.88 -11.84
C THR A 15 -2.91 -14.20 -11.65
N GLN A 16 -3.33 -15.42 -11.97
CA GLN A 16 -4.73 -15.86 -11.80
C GLN A 16 -5.14 -15.90 -10.32
N GLU A 17 -4.27 -16.41 -9.44
CA GLU A 17 -4.50 -16.41 -7.99
C GLU A 17 -4.63 -14.98 -7.44
N ALA A 18 -3.73 -14.07 -7.85
CA ALA A 18 -3.77 -12.68 -7.43
C ALA A 18 -5.03 -11.96 -7.90
N GLN A 19 -5.44 -12.15 -9.16
CA GLN A 19 -6.68 -11.59 -9.69
C GLN A 19 -7.91 -12.04 -8.89
N LYS A 20 -7.97 -13.33 -8.54
CA LYS A 20 -9.07 -13.87 -7.73
C LYS A 20 -9.15 -13.17 -6.37
N VAL A 21 -8.01 -13.05 -5.68
CA VAL A 21 -7.95 -12.39 -4.36
C VAL A 21 -8.38 -10.94 -4.44
N VAL A 22 -7.88 -10.18 -5.43
CA VAL A 22 -8.25 -8.77 -5.61
C VAL A 22 -9.75 -8.61 -5.87
N ASN A 23 -10.33 -9.44 -6.75
CA ASN A 23 -11.77 -9.37 -7.04
C ASN A 23 -12.63 -9.68 -5.80
N GLU A 24 -12.22 -10.66 -4.99
CA GLU A 24 -12.88 -10.97 -3.71
C GLU A 24 -12.80 -9.78 -2.74
N MET A 25 -11.63 -9.16 -2.61
CA MET A 25 -11.44 -7.98 -1.76
C MET A 25 -12.31 -6.80 -2.19
N LEU A 26 -12.32 -6.48 -3.49
CA LEU A 26 -13.15 -5.39 -4.04
C LEU A 26 -14.65 -5.66 -3.80
N THR A 27 -15.10 -6.89 -4.04
CA THR A 27 -16.50 -7.27 -3.80
C THR A 27 -16.90 -7.11 -2.33
N ASN A 28 -16.00 -7.42 -1.41
CA ASN A 28 -16.27 -7.27 0.03
C ASN A 28 -16.28 -5.78 0.43
N ILE A 29 -15.34 -4.98 -0.08
CA ILE A 29 -15.31 -3.53 0.14
C ILE A 29 -16.58 -2.87 -0.40
N GLU A 30 -17.07 -3.26 -1.57
CA GLU A 30 -18.34 -2.72 -2.10
C GLU A 30 -19.55 -3.06 -1.23
N LYS A 31 -19.57 -4.23 -0.58
CA LYS A 31 -20.68 -4.70 0.26
C LYS A 31 -20.66 -4.15 1.68
N GLU A 32 -19.48 -4.13 2.30
CA GLU A 32 -19.29 -3.87 3.72
C GLU A 32 -18.67 -2.48 3.99
N GLY A 33 -18.23 -1.80 2.93
CA GLY A 33 -17.72 -0.44 3.00
C GLY A 33 -16.46 -0.31 3.86
N GLU A 34 -16.44 0.69 4.73
CA GLU A 34 -15.29 1.02 5.58
C GLU A 34 -14.88 -0.13 6.51
N GLN A 35 -15.82 -0.95 6.97
CA GLN A 35 -15.50 -2.08 7.85
C GLN A 35 -14.56 -3.08 7.16
N ALA A 36 -14.84 -3.44 5.90
CA ALA A 36 -13.95 -4.32 5.14
C ALA A 36 -12.55 -3.71 4.97
N VAL A 37 -12.46 -2.41 4.74
CA VAL A 37 -11.18 -1.71 4.63
C VAL A 37 -10.38 -1.81 5.94
N ARG A 38 -11.03 -1.60 7.07
CA ARG A 38 -10.40 -1.73 8.40
C ARG A 38 -9.95 -3.16 8.68
N ASP A 39 -10.78 -4.14 8.33
CA ASP A 39 -10.43 -5.56 8.51
C ASP A 39 -9.23 -5.97 7.64
N TYR A 40 -9.16 -5.47 6.40
CA TYR A 40 -8.01 -5.70 5.52
C TYR A 40 -6.76 -4.98 6.00
N ALA A 41 -6.86 -3.73 6.48
CA ALA A 41 -5.72 -3.00 7.07
C ALA A 41 -5.14 -3.77 8.28
N ALA A 42 -6.01 -4.30 9.14
CA ALA A 42 -5.59 -5.12 10.27
C ALA A 42 -4.96 -6.45 9.83
N LYS A 43 -5.49 -7.09 8.79
CA LYS A 43 -5.01 -8.40 8.33
C LYS A 43 -3.71 -8.33 7.52
N LEU A 44 -3.56 -7.32 6.67
CA LEU A 44 -2.48 -7.23 5.70
C LEU A 44 -1.33 -6.36 6.22
N ASP A 45 -1.64 -5.21 6.81
CA ASP A 45 -0.66 -4.23 7.27
C ASP A 45 -0.45 -4.29 8.80
N ASN A 46 -1.24 -5.11 9.50
CA ASN A 46 -1.33 -5.14 10.98
C ASN A 46 -1.72 -3.77 11.57
N TRP A 47 -2.45 -2.95 10.80
CA TRP A 47 -2.87 -1.63 11.22
C TRP A 47 -4.28 -1.66 11.82
N THR A 48 -4.41 -1.17 13.05
CA THR A 48 -5.69 -1.08 13.78
C THR A 48 -6.04 0.34 14.20
N GLY A 49 -5.22 1.32 13.81
CA GLY A 49 -5.44 2.73 14.10
C GLY A 49 -6.42 3.38 13.13
N ASP A 50 -6.50 4.70 13.23
CA ASP A 50 -7.32 5.49 12.31
C ASP A 50 -6.78 5.44 10.88
N ILE A 51 -7.70 5.42 9.92
CA ILE A 51 -7.37 5.39 8.49
C ILE A 51 -7.08 6.80 7.98
N LEU A 52 -7.76 7.80 8.53
CA LEU A 52 -7.52 9.20 8.23
C LEU A 52 -6.63 9.79 9.32
N LEU A 53 -5.54 10.44 8.91
CA LEU A 53 -4.77 11.27 9.81
C LEU A 53 -5.50 12.59 10.06
N SER A 54 -5.53 13.03 11.30
CA SER A 54 -5.98 14.37 11.67
C SER A 54 -4.93 15.43 11.29
N ASP A 55 -5.38 16.67 11.14
CA ASP A 55 -4.49 17.80 10.84
C ASP A 55 -3.39 17.94 11.92
N ASP A 56 -3.76 17.77 13.19
CA ASP A 56 -2.83 17.80 14.33
C ASP A 56 -1.75 16.69 14.25
N GLU A 57 -2.12 15.48 13.83
CA GLU A 57 -1.17 14.38 13.65
C GLU A 57 -0.23 14.65 12.47
N ILE A 58 -0.75 15.22 11.38
CA ILE A 58 0.05 15.61 10.22
C ILE A 58 1.08 16.67 10.64
N GLU A 59 0.66 17.72 11.33
CA GLU A 59 1.56 18.77 11.82
C GLU A 59 2.65 18.19 12.73
N LYS A 60 2.27 17.31 13.66
CA LYS A 60 3.21 16.67 14.58
C LYS A 60 4.24 15.81 13.86
N ILE A 61 3.80 14.92 12.96
CA ILE A 61 4.68 14.02 12.21
C ILE A 61 5.60 14.82 11.28
N THR A 62 5.06 15.83 10.60
CA THR A 62 5.86 16.67 9.69
C THR A 62 6.87 17.55 10.44
N ALA A 63 6.61 17.92 11.69
CA ALA A 63 7.58 18.63 12.54
C ALA A 63 8.81 17.78 12.90
N GLU A 64 8.68 16.45 12.93
CA GLU A 64 9.80 15.53 13.21
C GLU A 64 10.77 15.39 12.03
N VAL A 65 10.35 15.79 10.83
CA VAL A 65 11.19 15.70 9.62
C VAL A 65 12.24 16.83 9.62
N PRO A 66 13.55 16.51 9.52
CA PRO A 66 14.61 17.51 9.45
C PRO A 66 14.46 18.46 8.26
N GLN A 67 14.83 19.73 8.44
CA GLN A 67 14.63 20.76 7.41
C GLN A 67 15.34 20.43 6.10
N ASN A 68 16.56 19.91 6.15
CA ASN A 68 17.30 19.54 4.93
C ASN A 68 16.59 18.47 4.10
N VAL A 69 15.89 17.52 4.74
CA VAL A 69 15.11 16.49 4.04
C VAL A 69 13.90 17.12 3.34
N LYS A 70 13.25 18.11 3.99
CA LYS A 70 12.16 18.87 3.37
C LYS A 70 12.66 19.64 2.15
N ASP A 71 13.77 20.35 2.29
CA ASP A 71 14.36 21.14 1.21
C ASP A 71 14.74 20.26 0.01
N ASP A 72 15.30 19.07 0.25
CA ASP A 72 15.64 18.10 -0.81
C ASP A 72 14.39 17.58 -1.55
N ILE A 73 13.31 17.28 -0.81
CA ILE A 73 12.04 16.85 -1.39
C ILE A 73 11.40 17.98 -2.19
N ASP A 74 11.39 19.21 -1.66
CA ASP A 74 10.82 20.38 -2.34
C ASP A 74 11.53 20.66 -3.66
N PHE A 75 12.87 20.58 -3.67
CA PHE A 75 13.64 20.69 -4.90
C PHE A 75 13.26 19.59 -5.92
N ALA A 76 13.18 18.33 -5.48
CA ALA A 76 12.80 17.23 -6.38
C ALA A 76 11.37 17.40 -6.93
N CYS A 77 10.41 17.82 -6.10
CA CYS A 77 9.05 18.13 -6.52
C CYS A 77 9.04 19.25 -7.57
N GLN A 78 9.77 20.33 -7.35
CA GLN A 78 9.85 21.43 -8.31
C GLN A 78 10.36 20.97 -9.67
N GLN A 79 11.40 20.13 -9.70
CA GLN A 79 11.94 19.59 -10.96
C GLN A 79 10.95 18.71 -11.73
N VAL A 80 9.97 18.07 -11.06
CA VAL A 80 8.92 17.28 -11.72
C VAL A 80 7.80 18.18 -12.28
N TYR A 81 7.47 19.28 -11.59
CA TYR A 81 6.41 20.19 -12.03
C TYR A 81 6.85 21.16 -13.13
N ASP A 82 8.11 21.58 -13.13
CA ASP A 82 8.64 22.62 -14.03
C ASP A 82 9.21 22.07 -15.36
N PHE A 83 9.22 20.75 -15.57
CA PHE A 83 9.72 20.08 -16.77
C PHE A 83 8.60 19.71 -17.76
#